data_AF-A0A022RES8-F1
#
_entry.id   AF-A0A022RES8-F1
#
_cell.length_a   1.000
_cell.length_b   1.000
_cell.length_c   1.000
_cell.angle_alpha   90.00
_cell.angle_beta   90.00
_cell.angle_gamma   90.00
#
_symmetry.space_group_name_H-M   'P 1'
#
loop_
_entity.id
_entity.type
_entity.pdbx_description
1 polymer ?
#
loop_
_entity_poly.entity_id
_entity_poly.type
_entity_poly.pdbx_seq_one_letter_code
_entity_poly.pdbx_strand_id
1 'polypeptide(L)'
;MTVITPQPLDLQEDDEMLVPHSDLVEGPQPLVEVVSAEGARTVENQGPDDAQVAHYKWTIENFSRISMKKIYSEVFVAGVYKWRVLIFPKGNNVDSLSAYLDVADVGNLPYGWSRYAQFSLAVVNQMNSKQTLKKDTHHQFTQRESDWGFTSFMPLSELYDPNMGYLVNDTCVIEADVAVRKVIDYWAYDSKKETGYVGLKNQGATCYINSLLQTLYHIPYFRKAVYHMPTTENDNPTGSIPLALQSLFYKLQYNDTSVATKELTKSFGWDTYDSFVQHDVQELNRALCEKLEDKMKGTVVEGTIQKLFEGHNMNYIDCINVDFKSTRKESFYDLQLDVKGCKDVYASFDKYVEVECLEGENKYHAEQHGLQDAKKGVSFIDFPPVLFLQLKRFEYDFMRDTMVKINDRYEFPLKLDLDRDDGKYLSPDADRSVRNLYMLHSWYMALPLEPRSRVQILPLPYFP
;
A
#
# COMPACT_ATOMS: atom_id res chain seq x y z
N MET A 1 5.82 43.38 48.54
CA MET A 1 4.37 43.65 48.51
C MET A 1 3.67 42.32 48.26
N THR A 2 3.13 41.71 49.32
CA THR A 2 1.69 41.67 49.65
C THR A 2 0.92 40.73 48.71
N VAL A 3 0.80 39.44 49.04
CA VAL A 3 -0.29 38.73 49.77
C VAL A 3 -1.55 38.49 48.90
N ILE A 4 -2.08 37.26 49.02
CA ILE A 4 -3.52 36.85 49.06
C ILE A 4 -3.93 35.86 47.96
N THR A 5 -4.01 34.59 48.36
CA THR A 5 -4.89 33.51 47.87
C THR A 5 -6.37 33.86 48.11
N PRO A 6 -7.34 33.26 47.37
CA PRO A 6 -8.08 32.18 48.02
C PRO A 6 -8.42 30.99 47.12
N GLN A 7 -8.87 29.95 47.81
CA GLN A 7 -9.16 28.58 47.42
C GLN A 7 -10.73 28.39 47.38
N PRO A 8 -11.30 27.16 47.32
CA PRO A 8 -12.29 26.66 46.35
C PRO A 8 -13.74 26.54 46.91
N LEU A 9 -14.60 25.70 46.27
CA LEU A 9 -15.95 25.18 46.64
C LEU A 9 -17.03 25.62 45.60
N ASP A 10 -18.01 24.85 45.13
CA ASP A 10 -18.70 23.66 45.63
C ASP A 10 -19.31 22.81 44.48
N LEU A 11 -19.39 21.50 44.75
CA LEU A 11 -20.30 20.53 44.12
C LEU A 11 -21.63 20.56 44.86
N GLN A 12 -22.76 20.49 44.14
CA GLN A 12 -24.04 20.08 44.73
C GLN A 12 -24.90 19.31 43.70
N GLU A 13 -25.26 18.09 44.13
CA GLU A 13 -26.38 17.19 43.77
C GLU A 13 -27.73 17.96 43.70
N ASP A 14 -28.88 17.53 43.17
CA ASP A 14 -29.48 16.26 42.71
C ASP A 14 -30.78 16.65 41.94
N ASP A 15 -31.34 15.77 41.08
CA ASP A 15 -32.74 15.27 41.17
C ASP A 15 -33.26 14.56 39.89
N GLU A 16 -33.45 13.25 40.08
CA GLU A 16 -34.57 12.36 39.72
C GLU A 16 -35.33 12.38 38.37
N MET A 17 -35.18 11.24 37.68
CA MET A 17 -36.21 10.26 37.22
C MET A 17 -37.42 10.71 36.38
N LEU A 18 -37.64 9.99 35.27
CA LEU A 18 -38.92 9.32 34.95
C LEU A 18 -38.73 8.29 33.81
N VAL A 19 -39.15 7.04 34.09
CA VAL A 19 -39.24 5.89 33.16
C VAL A 19 -40.70 5.72 32.71
N PRO A 20 -40.96 5.01 31.61
CA PRO A 20 -42.03 4.01 31.66
C PRO A 20 -41.64 2.63 31.10
N HIS A 21 -41.87 1.60 31.93
CA HIS A 21 -42.12 0.18 31.57
C HIS A 21 -43.58 0.05 31.05
N SER A 22 -44.10 -1.00 30.39
CA SER A 22 -43.77 -2.40 30.03
C SER A 22 -44.71 -2.80 28.86
N ASP A 23 -44.54 -3.90 28.09
CA ASP A 23 -44.95 -5.27 28.45
C ASP A 23 -44.43 -6.31 27.43
N LEU A 24 -44.10 -7.49 27.97
CA LEU A 24 -43.77 -8.76 27.30
C LEU A 24 -44.94 -9.74 27.47
N VAL A 25 -45.21 -10.64 26.49
CA VAL A 25 -45.57 -12.06 26.73
C VAL A 25 -45.11 -12.96 25.57
N GLU A 26 -44.68 -14.17 25.93
CA GLU A 26 -43.97 -15.27 25.23
C GLU A 26 -44.81 -16.18 24.28
N GLY A 27 -44.10 -17.00 23.46
CA GLY A 27 -44.52 -18.39 23.13
C GLY A 27 -44.33 -18.89 21.67
N PRO A 28 -44.08 -20.20 21.39
CA PRO A 28 -43.07 -20.65 20.39
C PRO A 28 -43.53 -21.45 19.14
N GLN A 29 -42.69 -21.40 18.07
CA GLN A 29 -42.42 -22.38 16.95
C GLN A 29 -43.58 -22.79 15.99
N PRO A 30 -43.37 -23.38 14.76
CA PRO A 30 -42.19 -24.08 14.22
C PRO A 30 -41.82 -23.82 12.72
N LEU A 31 -40.77 -24.56 12.29
CA LEU A 31 -40.22 -24.75 10.94
C LEU A 31 -41.25 -25.04 9.84
N VAL A 32 -41.00 -24.49 8.64
CA VAL A 32 -41.44 -25.05 7.36
C VAL A 32 -40.28 -24.99 6.35
N GLU A 33 -39.81 -26.15 5.94
CA GLU A 33 -38.99 -26.37 4.75
C GLU A 33 -39.80 -26.00 3.49
N VAL A 34 -39.20 -25.22 2.58
CA VAL A 34 -39.62 -25.22 1.18
C VAL A 34 -38.39 -25.36 0.31
N VAL A 35 -38.23 -26.57 -0.22
CA VAL A 35 -37.35 -26.89 -1.34
C VAL A 35 -38.00 -26.37 -2.62
N SER A 36 -37.25 -25.64 -3.44
CA SER A 36 -37.35 -25.50 -4.91
C SER A 36 -36.44 -24.33 -5.31
N ALA A 37 -35.76 -24.25 -6.43
CA ALA A 37 -35.38 -25.13 -7.53
C ALA A 37 -34.50 -24.22 -8.42
N GLU A 38 -33.52 -24.79 -9.12
CA GLU A 38 -32.56 -24.05 -9.95
C GLU A 38 -33.22 -23.11 -10.97
N GLY A 39 -32.65 -21.92 -11.10
CA GLY A 39 -32.98 -20.97 -12.14
C GLY A 39 -31.78 -20.06 -12.36
N ALA A 40 -30.81 -20.54 -13.16
CA ALA A 40 -29.69 -19.76 -13.64
C ALA A 40 -30.19 -18.47 -14.30
N ARG A 41 -29.93 -17.34 -13.65
CA ARG A 41 -29.99 -16.01 -14.25
C ARG A 41 -28.64 -15.35 -14.01
N THR A 42 -27.82 -15.35 -15.05
CA THR A 42 -26.69 -14.44 -15.21
C THR A 42 -27.23 -13.02 -15.18
N VAL A 43 -27.20 -12.40 -14.00
CA VAL A 43 -27.34 -10.96 -13.86
C VAL A 43 -25.92 -10.42 -13.84
N GLU A 44 -25.49 -9.88 -14.98
CA GLU A 44 -24.37 -8.95 -15.03
C GLU A 44 -24.67 -7.84 -14.01
N ASN A 45 -23.90 -7.82 -12.92
CA ASN A 45 -23.85 -6.70 -11.99
C ASN A 45 -23.16 -5.54 -12.72
N GLN A 46 -23.91 -4.83 -13.58
CA GLN A 46 -23.56 -3.48 -13.97
C GLN A 46 -23.81 -2.60 -12.74
N GLY A 47 -22.73 -2.33 -11.99
CA GLY A 47 -22.75 -1.41 -10.85
C GLY A 47 -23.02 0.04 -11.30
N PRO A 48 -23.51 0.90 -10.40
CA PRO A 48 -23.88 2.28 -10.68
C PRO A 48 -22.66 3.24 -10.75
N ASP A 49 -21.54 2.80 -11.33
CA ASP A 49 -20.25 3.53 -11.25
C ASP A 49 -20.00 4.48 -12.44
N ASP A 50 -20.93 4.56 -13.40
CA ASP A 50 -20.76 5.34 -14.64
C ASP A 50 -20.85 6.88 -14.45
N ALA A 51 -21.28 7.36 -13.28
CA ALA A 51 -21.56 8.79 -13.06
C ALA A 51 -20.41 9.59 -12.40
N GLN A 52 -19.27 8.98 -12.06
CA GLN A 52 -18.16 9.69 -11.40
C GLN A 52 -17.14 10.33 -12.36
N VAL A 53 -17.24 10.04 -13.66
CA VAL A 53 -16.31 10.52 -14.68
C VAL A 53 -17.04 11.40 -15.69
N ALA A 54 -16.40 12.47 -16.17
CA ALA A 54 -16.89 13.28 -17.27
C ALA A 54 -15.77 13.55 -18.27
N HIS A 55 -16.09 13.46 -19.55
CA HIS A 55 -15.27 13.99 -20.64
C HIS A 55 -15.91 15.28 -21.13
N TYR A 56 -15.13 16.37 -21.16
CA TYR A 56 -15.59 17.67 -21.58
C TYR A 56 -14.67 18.24 -22.65
N LYS A 57 -15.26 18.81 -23.70
CA LYS A 57 -14.55 19.39 -24.84
C LYS A 57 -14.94 20.85 -25.00
N TRP A 58 -13.93 21.71 -25.09
CA TRP A 58 -14.08 23.15 -25.25
C TRP A 58 -13.37 23.63 -26.51
N THR A 59 -14.16 24.12 -27.47
CA THR A 59 -13.66 24.73 -28.71
C THR A 59 -13.64 26.25 -28.56
N ILE A 60 -12.49 26.85 -28.81
CA ILE A 60 -12.23 28.27 -28.65
C ILE A 60 -11.88 28.85 -30.01
N GLU A 61 -12.84 29.54 -30.62
CA GLU A 61 -12.66 30.25 -31.89
C GLU A 61 -12.00 31.61 -31.69
N ASN A 62 -11.36 32.13 -32.74
CA ASN A 62 -10.65 33.41 -32.74
C ASN A 62 -9.60 33.51 -31.61
N PHE A 63 -8.89 32.41 -31.33
CA PHE A 63 -8.02 32.26 -30.16
C PHE A 63 -6.93 33.34 -30.08
N SER A 64 -6.32 33.67 -31.22
CA SER A 64 -5.27 34.70 -31.30
C SER A 64 -5.77 36.10 -30.92
N ARG A 65 -7.08 36.36 -31.04
CA ARG A 65 -7.71 37.66 -30.77
C ARG A 65 -8.10 37.86 -29.32
N ILE A 66 -7.94 36.85 -28.46
CA ILE A 66 -8.32 36.94 -27.05
C ILE A 66 -7.42 37.95 -26.33
N SER A 67 -8.03 39.03 -25.85
CA SER A 67 -7.36 40.10 -25.10
C SER A 67 -7.41 39.89 -23.59
N MET A 68 -8.33 39.06 -23.10
CA MET A 68 -8.51 38.79 -21.68
C MET A 68 -7.33 37.99 -21.12
N LYS A 69 -6.88 38.33 -19.90
CA LYS A 69 -5.79 37.63 -19.22
C LYS A 69 -6.12 36.15 -18.95
N LYS A 70 -7.37 35.88 -18.58
CA LYS A 70 -7.91 34.54 -18.34
C LYS A 70 -9.32 34.43 -18.88
N ILE A 71 -9.70 33.22 -19.30
CA ILE A 71 -11.04 32.88 -19.76
C ILE A 71 -11.47 31.54 -19.17
N TYR A 72 -12.78 31.35 -19.09
CA TYR A 72 -13.41 30.16 -18.52
C TYR A 72 -14.29 29.48 -19.56
N SER A 73 -14.34 28.16 -19.53
CA SER A 73 -15.30 27.37 -20.31
C SER A 73 -16.71 27.48 -19.73
N GLU A 74 -17.68 26.90 -20.46
CA GLU A 74 -18.97 26.56 -19.86
C GLU A 74 -18.79 25.56 -18.71
N VAL A 75 -19.80 25.53 -17.84
CA VAL A 75 -19.83 24.64 -16.68
C VAL A 75 -20.28 23.26 -17.12
N PHE A 76 -19.53 22.24 -16.72
CA PHE A 76 -19.90 20.84 -16.91
C PHE A 76 -19.95 20.10 -15.58
N VAL A 77 -20.59 18.93 -15.57
CA VAL A 77 -20.81 18.14 -14.35
C VAL A 77 -20.03 16.84 -14.43
N ALA A 78 -19.29 16.53 -13.36
CA ALA A 78 -18.66 15.23 -13.13
C ALA A 78 -19.02 14.78 -11.72
N GLY A 79 -19.58 13.58 -11.55
CA GLY A 79 -20.24 13.21 -10.29
C GLY A 79 -21.47 14.09 -10.05
N VAL A 80 -21.50 14.74 -8.89
CA VAL A 80 -22.52 15.73 -8.50
C VAL A 80 -21.97 17.15 -8.48
N TYR A 81 -20.74 17.35 -8.97
CA TYR A 81 -20.00 18.59 -8.80
C TYR A 81 -19.88 19.36 -10.13
N LYS A 82 -19.93 20.68 -10.02
CA LYS A 82 -19.84 21.61 -11.15
C LYS A 82 -18.39 22.05 -11.35
N TRP A 83 -17.88 21.81 -12.55
CA TRP A 83 -16.51 22.09 -12.96
C TRP A 83 -16.50 23.02 -14.17
N ARG A 84 -15.38 23.71 -14.38
CA ARG A 84 -15.10 24.44 -15.61
C ARG A 84 -13.60 24.44 -15.87
N VAL A 85 -13.21 24.59 -17.13
CA VAL A 85 -11.81 24.77 -17.51
C VAL A 85 -11.48 26.27 -17.44
N LEU A 86 -10.34 26.59 -16.82
CA LEU A 86 -9.77 27.92 -16.75
C LEU A 86 -8.46 27.92 -17.54
N ILE A 87 -8.30 28.85 -18.48
CA ILE A 87 -7.03 29.05 -19.18
C ILE A 87 -6.54 30.48 -19.13
N PHE A 88 -5.22 30.62 -19.26
CA PHE A 88 -4.52 31.87 -19.54
C PHE A 88 -3.91 31.75 -20.94
N PRO A 89 -4.58 32.24 -22.00
CA PRO A 89 -4.18 32.02 -23.39
C PRO A 89 -2.78 32.55 -23.73
N LYS A 90 -2.34 33.60 -23.04
CA LYS A 90 -1.03 34.24 -23.17
C LYS A 90 -0.10 33.93 -21.98
N GLY A 91 -0.52 32.99 -21.14
CA GLY A 91 0.20 32.52 -19.96
C GLY A 91 -0.06 33.28 -18.67
N ASN A 92 0.22 32.59 -17.57
CA ASN A 92 0.08 33.07 -16.20
C ASN A 92 1.47 33.39 -15.62
N ASN A 93 2.02 34.54 -16.03
CA ASN A 93 3.40 34.97 -15.72
C ASN A 93 4.50 34.05 -16.30
N VAL A 94 4.18 33.29 -17.36
CA VAL A 94 5.11 32.43 -18.11
C VAL A 94 4.78 32.48 -19.60
N ASP A 95 5.74 32.19 -20.48
CA ASP A 95 5.55 32.15 -21.95
C ASP A 95 4.98 30.80 -22.42
N SER A 96 3.89 30.37 -21.77
CA SER A 96 3.21 29.12 -22.05
C SER A 96 1.72 29.30 -21.85
N LEU A 97 0.89 28.62 -22.64
CA LEU A 97 -0.52 28.42 -22.30
C LEU A 97 -0.59 27.80 -20.90
N SER A 98 -1.40 28.37 -20.02
CA SER A 98 -1.69 27.80 -18.71
C SER A 98 -3.12 27.26 -18.71
N ALA A 99 -3.32 26.07 -18.16
CA ALA A 99 -4.62 25.41 -18.12
C ALA A 99 -4.88 24.76 -16.76
N TYR A 100 -6.08 24.99 -16.23
CA TYR A 100 -6.52 24.59 -14.91
C TYR A 100 -7.94 24.03 -14.97
N LEU A 101 -8.23 23.08 -14.09
CA LEU A 101 -9.59 22.71 -13.73
C LEU A 101 -10.01 23.59 -12.55
N ASP A 102 -11.18 24.18 -12.61
CA ASP A 102 -11.71 25.08 -11.58
C ASP A 102 -13.09 24.62 -11.12
N VAL A 103 -13.36 24.80 -9.82
CA VAL A 103 -14.67 24.55 -9.24
C VAL A 103 -15.61 25.71 -9.62
N ALA A 104 -16.68 25.42 -10.36
CA ALA A 104 -17.49 26.49 -10.95
C ALA A 104 -18.39 27.20 -9.93
N ASP A 105 -18.74 26.54 -8.82
CA ASP A 105 -19.75 26.97 -7.87
C ASP A 105 -19.20 27.34 -6.48
N VAL A 106 -17.90 27.65 -6.35
CA VAL A 106 -17.21 27.92 -5.07
C VAL A 106 -17.98 28.85 -4.14
N GLY A 107 -18.60 29.90 -4.67
CA GLY A 107 -19.35 30.89 -3.88
C GLY A 107 -20.63 30.36 -3.22
N ASN A 108 -21.14 29.20 -3.66
CA ASN A 108 -22.36 28.57 -3.15
C ASN A 108 -22.08 27.36 -2.25
N LEU A 109 -20.81 27.02 -2.00
CA LEU A 109 -20.44 25.83 -1.26
C LEU A 109 -20.33 26.11 0.25
N PRO A 110 -20.72 25.13 1.11
CA PRO A 110 -20.64 25.30 2.55
C PRO A 110 -19.20 25.47 3.01
N TYR A 111 -19.02 26.13 4.15
CA TYR A 111 -17.69 26.27 4.76
C TYR A 111 -17.05 24.89 5.01
N GLY A 112 -15.76 24.75 4.68
CA GLY A 112 -15.01 23.50 4.84
C GLY A 112 -15.25 22.44 3.75
N TRP A 113 -15.89 22.80 2.63
CA TRP A 113 -16.07 21.87 1.52
C TRP A 113 -14.73 21.37 0.96
N SER A 114 -14.71 20.13 0.51
CA SER A 114 -13.59 19.56 -0.23
C SER A 114 -14.05 18.57 -1.29
N ARG A 115 -13.36 18.53 -2.43
CA ARG A 115 -13.62 17.61 -3.55
C ARG A 115 -12.30 17.05 -4.06
N TYR A 116 -12.15 15.74 -4.14
CA TYR A 116 -10.99 15.12 -4.77
C TYR A 116 -11.34 14.72 -6.19
N ALA A 117 -10.50 15.12 -7.14
CA ALA A 117 -10.62 14.70 -8.52
C ALA A 117 -9.26 14.27 -9.06
N GLN A 118 -9.26 13.16 -9.78
CA GLN A 118 -8.21 12.80 -10.72
C GLN A 118 -8.65 13.28 -12.10
N PHE A 119 -7.83 14.06 -12.77
CA PHE A 119 -8.23 14.65 -14.05
C PHE A 119 -7.06 14.80 -15.00
N SER A 120 -7.40 14.98 -16.27
CA SER A 120 -6.45 15.31 -17.31
C SER A 120 -6.93 16.52 -18.08
N LEU A 121 -5.98 17.33 -18.54
CA LEU A 121 -6.22 18.42 -19.47
C LEU A 121 -5.42 18.15 -20.73
N ALA A 122 -6.01 18.40 -21.89
CA ALA A 122 -5.38 18.19 -23.18
C ALA A 122 -5.58 19.37 -24.12
N VAL A 123 -4.55 19.71 -24.88
CA VAL A 123 -4.66 20.57 -26.07
C VAL A 123 -4.64 19.65 -27.28
N VAL A 124 -5.78 19.57 -27.97
CA VAL A 124 -6.00 18.61 -29.05
C VAL A 124 -5.19 19.01 -30.27
N ASN A 125 -4.43 18.07 -30.80
CA ASN A 125 -3.81 18.22 -32.10
C ASN A 125 -4.85 17.89 -33.19
N GLN A 126 -5.24 18.89 -33.96
CA GLN A 126 -6.33 18.81 -34.92
C GLN A 126 -5.89 18.19 -36.26
N MET A 127 -4.58 17.99 -36.47
CA MET A 127 -4.02 17.34 -37.66
C MET A 127 -3.65 15.87 -37.39
N ASN A 128 -3.21 15.55 -36.18
CA ASN A 128 -2.80 14.21 -35.79
C ASN A 128 -3.18 13.92 -34.32
N SER A 129 -4.23 13.13 -34.12
CA SER A 129 -4.74 12.82 -32.77
C SER A 129 -3.69 12.19 -31.83
N LYS A 130 -2.69 11.45 -32.36
CA LYS A 130 -1.61 10.85 -31.56
C LYS A 130 -0.62 11.87 -30.99
N GLN A 131 -0.61 13.10 -31.51
CA GLN A 131 0.24 14.20 -31.04
C GLN A 131 -0.51 15.15 -30.10
N THR A 132 -1.73 14.81 -29.67
CA THR A 132 -2.45 15.58 -28.64
C THR A 132 -1.61 15.64 -27.36
N LEU A 133 -1.35 16.86 -26.89
CA LEU A 133 -0.61 17.06 -25.64
C LEU A 133 -1.58 16.93 -24.47
N LYS A 134 -1.45 15.83 -23.72
CA LYS A 134 -2.25 15.53 -22.54
C LYS A 134 -1.37 15.53 -21.28
N LYS A 135 -1.87 16.10 -20.20
CA LYS A 135 -1.25 16.02 -18.87
C LYS A 135 -2.27 15.58 -17.83
N ASP A 136 -1.90 14.60 -17.04
CA ASP A 136 -2.72 14.03 -15.96
C ASP A 136 -2.27 14.55 -14.60
N THR A 137 -3.21 14.74 -13.69
CA THR A 137 -2.95 15.13 -12.31
C THR A 137 -4.11 14.71 -11.41
N HIS A 138 -3.96 14.94 -10.12
CA HIS A 138 -5.03 14.81 -9.14
C HIS A 138 -4.89 15.90 -8.10
N HIS A 139 -6.01 16.31 -7.52
CA HIS A 139 -6.00 17.35 -6.50
C HIS A 139 -7.21 17.27 -5.58
N GLN A 140 -7.03 17.77 -4.35
CA GLN A 140 -8.09 17.99 -3.39
C GLN A 140 -8.46 19.47 -3.39
N PHE A 141 -9.52 19.80 -4.13
CA PHE A 141 -10.03 21.15 -4.26
C PHE A 141 -10.68 21.61 -2.95
N THR A 142 -10.44 22.86 -2.58
CA THR A 142 -10.97 23.50 -1.37
C THR A 142 -11.33 24.96 -1.64
N GLN A 143 -11.87 25.67 -0.64
CA GLN A 143 -12.12 27.10 -0.75
C GLN A 143 -10.85 27.93 -1.02
N ARG A 144 -9.70 27.49 -0.51
CA ARG A 144 -8.41 28.19 -0.73
C ARG A 144 -7.77 27.83 -2.06
N GLU A 145 -7.97 26.59 -2.50
CA GLU A 145 -7.41 26.01 -3.72
C GLU A 145 -8.56 25.50 -4.58
N SER A 146 -9.31 26.44 -5.17
CA SER A 146 -10.49 26.11 -5.97
C SER A 146 -10.16 25.75 -7.42
N ASP A 147 -8.95 26.07 -7.87
CA ASP A 147 -8.41 25.71 -9.16
C ASP A 147 -7.07 24.97 -9.01
N TRP A 148 -6.80 24.05 -9.94
CA TRP A 148 -5.55 23.30 -10.00
C TRP A 148 -5.23 22.89 -11.43
N GLY A 149 -3.94 22.84 -11.76
CA GLY A 149 -3.50 22.52 -13.11
C GLY A 149 -2.05 22.93 -13.37
N PHE A 150 -1.79 23.40 -14.58
CA PHE A 150 -0.43 23.57 -15.08
C PHE A 150 -0.19 25.00 -15.55
N THR A 151 0.66 25.72 -14.83
CA THR A 151 1.09 27.08 -15.20
C THR A 151 1.86 27.08 -16.52
N SER A 152 2.73 26.10 -16.76
CA SER A 152 3.37 25.87 -18.06
C SER A 152 2.79 24.59 -18.68
N PHE A 153 1.63 24.71 -19.35
CA PHE A 153 0.98 23.59 -20.02
C PHE A 153 1.65 23.31 -21.37
N MET A 154 1.66 24.30 -22.27
CA MET A 154 2.24 24.21 -23.62
C MET A 154 2.97 25.52 -23.95
N PRO A 155 4.22 25.48 -24.46
CA PRO A 155 4.91 26.68 -24.93
C PRO A 155 4.10 27.40 -26.00
N LEU A 156 3.98 28.73 -25.91
CA LEU A 156 3.21 29.50 -26.90
C LEU A 156 3.84 29.39 -28.31
N SER A 157 5.16 29.24 -28.38
CA SER A 157 5.88 29.01 -29.64
C SER A 157 5.41 27.75 -30.37
N GLU A 158 5.07 26.68 -29.64
CA GLU A 158 4.56 25.43 -30.21
C GLU A 158 3.07 25.52 -30.53
N LEU A 159 2.28 26.17 -29.66
CA LEU A 159 0.84 26.34 -29.85
C LEU A 159 0.52 27.13 -31.13
N TYR A 160 1.27 28.20 -31.39
CA TYR A 160 1.06 29.09 -32.53
C TYR A 160 1.79 28.66 -33.80
N ASP A 161 2.61 27.60 -33.78
CA ASP A 161 3.25 27.08 -34.99
C ASP A 161 2.21 26.38 -35.88
N PRO A 162 1.94 26.90 -37.10
CA PRO A 162 0.95 26.31 -38.01
C PRO A 162 1.26 24.86 -38.41
N ASN A 163 2.53 24.42 -38.33
CA ASN A 163 2.94 23.06 -38.68
C ASN A 163 2.67 22.04 -37.57
N MET A 164 2.44 22.51 -36.34
CA MET A 164 2.26 21.65 -35.17
C MET A 164 0.82 21.20 -34.97
N GLY A 165 -0.17 21.87 -35.59
CA GLY A 165 -1.56 21.40 -35.67
C GLY A 165 -2.43 21.64 -34.43
N TYR A 166 -1.98 22.43 -33.44
CA TYR A 166 -2.76 22.73 -32.24
C TYR A 166 -3.73 23.91 -32.41
N LEU A 167 -3.34 24.90 -33.22
CA LEU A 167 -4.18 26.03 -33.60
C LEU A 167 -4.49 25.97 -35.11
N VAL A 168 -5.70 25.55 -35.46
CA VAL A 168 -6.13 25.40 -36.86
C VAL A 168 -7.31 26.34 -37.11
N ASN A 169 -7.25 27.14 -38.18
CA ASN A 169 -8.27 28.17 -38.48
C ASN A 169 -8.55 29.11 -37.29
N ASP A 170 -7.49 29.52 -36.59
CA ASP A 170 -7.56 30.33 -35.37
C ASP A 170 -8.46 29.73 -34.27
N THR A 171 -8.59 28.40 -34.27
CA THR A 171 -9.42 27.64 -33.34
C THR A 171 -8.53 26.70 -32.53
N CYS A 172 -8.63 26.78 -31.20
CA CYS A 172 -7.95 25.91 -30.26
C CYS A 172 -8.99 25.00 -29.58
N VAL A 173 -8.65 23.74 -29.35
CA VAL A 173 -9.55 22.76 -28.75
C VAL A 173 -8.90 22.19 -27.49
N ILE A 174 -9.60 22.32 -26.37
CA ILE A 174 -9.17 21.82 -25.07
C ILE A 174 -10.11 20.71 -24.63
N GLU A 175 -9.55 19.61 -24.16
CA GLU A 175 -10.32 18.51 -23.58
C GLU A 175 -9.96 18.34 -22.09
N ALA A 176 -10.95 17.96 -21.30
CA ALA A 176 -10.80 17.67 -19.88
C ALA A 176 -11.50 16.34 -19.55
N ASP A 177 -10.73 15.36 -19.08
CA ASP A 177 -11.29 14.15 -18.46
C ASP A 177 -11.24 14.33 -16.95
N VAL A 178 -12.38 14.28 -16.27
CA VAL A 178 -12.47 14.50 -14.82
C VAL A 178 -13.13 13.29 -14.17
N ALA A 179 -12.40 12.60 -13.30
CA ALA A 179 -12.89 11.54 -12.44
C ALA A 179 -12.95 12.04 -11.00
N VAL A 180 -14.15 12.34 -10.53
CA VAL A 180 -14.41 12.67 -9.14
C VAL A 180 -14.31 11.40 -8.32
N ARG A 181 -13.46 11.38 -7.30
CA ARG A 181 -13.48 10.31 -6.31
C ARG A 181 -14.13 10.85 -5.05
N LYS A 182 -14.90 10.01 -4.36
CA LYS A 182 -15.32 10.33 -2.99
C LYS A 182 -14.06 10.61 -2.17
N VAL A 183 -13.97 11.84 -1.64
CA VAL A 183 -13.01 12.15 -0.59
C VAL A 183 -13.42 11.27 0.58
N ILE A 184 -12.62 10.25 0.87
CA ILE A 184 -12.71 9.58 2.16
C ILE A 184 -12.25 10.64 3.15
N ASP A 185 -13.18 11.26 3.87
CA ASP A 185 -12.81 12.00 5.07
C ASP A 185 -12.22 10.97 6.04
N TYR A 186 -10.90 10.87 6.08
CA TYR A 186 -10.20 9.87 6.89
C TYR A 186 -10.55 9.97 8.38
N TRP A 187 -11.05 11.12 8.85
CA TRP A 187 -11.52 11.29 10.22
C TRP A 187 -12.94 10.77 10.46
N ALA A 188 -13.80 10.83 9.44
CA ALA A 188 -15.18 10.33 9.51
C ALA A 188 -15.37 8.95 8.83
N TYR A 189 -14.31 8.37 8.26
CA TYR A 189 -14.36 7.08 7.60
C TYR A 189 -14.48 5.94 8.60
N ASP A 190 -15.68 5.37 8.65
CA ASP A 190 -15.96 4.15 9.39
C ASP A 190 -15.47 2.93 8.60
N SER A 191 -14.20 2.58 8.77
CA SER A 191 -13.58 1.42 8.12
C SER A 191 -14.33 0.12 8.43
N LYS A 192 -14.86 -0.01 9.66
CA LYS A 192 -15.56 -1.23 10.09
C LYS A 192 -16.84 -1.40 9.29
N LYS A 193 -17.62 -0.33 9.13
CA LYS A 193 -18.85 -0.34 8.36
C LYS A 193 -18.62 -0.59 6.87
N GLU A 194 -17.61 0.04 6.27
CA GLU A 194 -17.39 -0.02 4.82
C GLU A 194 -16.68 -1.31 4.37
N THR A 195 -15.82 -1.89 5.22
CA THR A 195 -14.97 -3.04 4.84
C THR A 195 -15.17 -4.28 5.70
N GLY A 196 -15.80 -4.16 6.87
CA GLY A 196 -15.83 -5.21 7.91
C GLY A 196 -14.59 -5.23 8.81
N TYR A 197 -13.56 -4.44 8.50
CA TYR A 197 -12.26 -4.44 9.18
C TYR A 197 -11.88 -3.06 9.73
N VAL A 198 -11.05 -3.04 10.78
CA VAL A 198 -10.47 -1.81 11.35
C VAL A 198 -8.99 -1.66 11.06
N GLY A 199 -8.53 -0.41 10.96
CA GLY A 199 -7.13 -0.08 10.75
C GLY A 199 -6.29 -0.08 12.02
N LEU A 200 -5.00 0.23 11.85
CA LEU A 200 -4.07 0.47 12.95
C LEU A 200 -3.69 1.96 12.97
N LYS A 201 -3.63 2.56 14.16
CA LYS A 201 -3.18 3.93 14.32
C LYS A 201 -1.67 3.99 14.09
N ASN A 202 -1.23 4.80 13.13
CA ASN A 202 0.19 5.07 12.93
C ASN A 202 0.73 5.95 14.08
N GLN A 203 1.86 5.56 14.66
CA GLN A 203 2.51 6.27 15.77
C GLN A 203 3.73 7.09 15.34
N GLY A 204 3.91 7.31 14.03
CA GLY A 204 5.07 8.01 13.47
C GLY A 204 5.59 7.26 12.27
N ALA A 205 6.74 6.60 12.43
CA ALA A 205 7.37 5.79 11.37
C ALA A 205 6.99 4.30 11.42
N THR A 206 5.89 3.93 12.10
CA THR A 206 5.51 2.52 12.37
C THR A 206 4.63 1.88 11.28
N CYS A 207 4.59 2.44 10.08
CA CYS A 207 3.74 1.96 8.98
C CYS A 207 4.11 0.55 8.50
N TYR A 208 5.40 0.19 8.52
CA TYR A 208 5.87 -1.15 8.18
C TYR A 208 5.38 -2.19 9.21
N ILE A 209 5.41 -1.85 10.50
CA ILE A 209 4.86 -2.67 11.59
C ILE A 209 3.37 -2.90 11.37
N ASN A 210 2.62 -1.83 11.12
CA ASN A 210 1.17 -1.92 10.95
C ASN A 210 0.81 -2.82 9.76
N SER A 211 1.55 -2.73 8.67
CA SER A 211 1.34 -3.56 7.48
C SER A 211 1.65 -5.04 7.76
N LEU A 212 2.73 -5.31 8.49
CA LEU A 212 3.09 -6.66 8.92
C LEU A 212 2.04 -7.25 9.86
N LEU A 213 1.58 -6.49 10.85
CA LEU A 213 0.57 -6.93 11.82
C LEU A 213 -0.77 -7.24 11.16
N GLN A 214 -1.20 -6.40 10.22
CA GLN A 214 -2.40 -6.67 9.43
C GLN A 214 -2.23 -7.95 8.59
N THR A 215 -1.06 -8.17 7.99
CA THR A 215 -0.77 -9.41 7.24
C THR A 215 -0.85 -10.63 8.15
N LEU A 216 -0.18 -10.62 9.30
CA LEU A 216 -0.19 -11.74 10.24
C LEU A 216 -1.58 -11.99 10.86
N TYR A 217 -2.34 -10.93 11.17
CA TYR A 217 -3.69 -11.04 11.71
C TYR A 217 -4.66 -11.76 10.76
N HIS A 218 -4.51 -11.53 9.46
CA HIS A 218 -5.37 -12.13 8.44
C HIS A 218 -5.01 -13.57 8.08
N ILE A 219 -3.96 -14.14 8.69
CA ILE A 219 -3.66 -15.58 8.64
C ILE A 219 -4.43 -16.27 9.79
N PRO A 220 -5.57 -16.95 9.52
CA PRO A 220 -6.46 -17.39 10.59
C PRO A 220 -5.82 -18.43 11.52
N TYR A 221 -4.95 -19.29 10.99
CA TYR A 221 -4.23 -20.29 11.77
C TYR A 221 -3.23 -19.62 12.73
N PHE A 222 -2.45 -18.65 12.25
CA PHE A 222 -1.55 -17.85 13.08
C PHE A 222 -2.31 -17.11 14.19
N ARG A 223 -3.41 -16.41 13.83
CA ARG A 223 -4.25 -15.70 14.80
C ARG A 223 -4.78 -16.63 15.90
N LYS A 224 -5.28 -17.82 15.54
CA LYS A 224 -5.74 -18.82 16.51
C LYS A 224 -4.60 -19.29 17.42
N ALA A 225 -3.43 -19.57 16.85
CA ALA A 225 -2.26 -19.99 17.63
C ALA A 225 -1.86 -18.92 18.67
N VAL A 226 -1.85 -17.64 18.28
CA VAL A 226 -1.59 -16.52 19.19
C VAL A 226 -2.60 -16.50 20.34
N TYR A 227 -3.89 -16.69 20.09
CA TYR A 227 -4.91 -16.74 21.15
C TYR A 227 -4.77 -17.94 22.11
N HIS A 228 -4.14 -19.03 21.67
CA HIS A 228 -3.89 -20.22 22.49
C HIS A 228 -2.54 -20.19 23.21
N MET A 229 -1.73 -19.14 23.04
CA MET A 229 -0.50 -18.97 23.81
C MET A 229 -0.83 -18.76 25.30
N PRO A 230 -0.10 -19.40 26.22
CA PRO A 230 -0.34 -19.22 27.64
C PRO A 230 0.08 -17.81 28.07
N THR A 231 -0.89 -17.07 28.60
CA THR A 231 -0.68 -15.78 29.28
C THR A 231 -1.38 -15.84 30.63
N THR A 232 -0.73 -15.33 31.66
CA THR A 232 -1.21 -15.33 33.04
C THR A 232 -1.71 -13.95 33.45
N GLU A 233 -2.54 -13.88 34.49
CA GLU A 233 -3.03 -12.59 35.03
C GLU A 233 -1.90 -11.68 35.54
N ASN A 234 -0.73 -12.26 35.84
CA ASN A 234 0.46 -11.53 36.28
C ASN A 234 1.27 -10.93 35.11
N ASP A 235 0.96 -11.29 33.87
CA ASP A 235 1.65 -10.76 32.71
C ASP A 235 1.21 -9.33 32.44
N ASN A 236 2.18 -8.41 32.37
CA ASN A 236 1.92 -7.04 31.93
C ASN A 236 1.96 -6.98 30.38
N PRO A 237 0.94 -6.45 29.69
CA PRO A 237 0.95 -6.27 28.25
C PRO A 237 2.17 -5.51 27.72
N THR A 238 2.75 -4.59 28.50
CA THR A 238 3.96 -3.87 28.06
C THR A 238 5.26 -4.66 28.23
N GLY A 239 5.24 -5.79 28.93
CA GLY A 239 6.39 -6.68 29.15
C GLY A 239 6.27 -8.05 28.49
N SER A 240 5.12 -8.36 27.88
CA SER A 240 4.83 -9.66 27.28
C SER A 240 4.33 -9.50 25.84
N ILE A 241 5.18 -9.86 24.87
CA ILE A 241 4.83 -9.83 23.44
C ILE A 241 3.60 -10.69 23.12
N PRO A 242 3.46 -11.93 23.63
CA PRO A 242 2.26 -12.72 23.42
C PRO A 242 0.98 -12.01 23.86
N LEU A 243 0.98 -11.44 25.07
CA LEU A 243 -0.18 -10.72 25.62
C LEU A 243 -0.49 -9.43 24.84
N ALA A 244 0.54 -8.68 24.45
CA ALA A 244 0.37 -7.49 23.61
C ALA A 244 -0.24 -7.84 22.26
N LEU A 245 0.19 -8.93 21.64
CA LEU A 245 -0.31 -9.39 20.35
C LEU A 245 -1.74 -9.94 20.44
N GLN A 246 -2.06 -10.69 21.51
CA GLN A 246 -3.42 -11.14 21.81
C GLN A 246 -4.37 -9.95 22.02
N SER A 247 -3.98 -8.99 22.86
CA SER A 247 -4.71 -7.73 23.10
C SER A 247 -4.96 -6.99 21.79
N LEU A 248 -3.94 -6.84 20.95
CA LEU A 248 -4.04 -6.20 19.65
C LEU A 248 -5.01 -6.93 18.72
N PHE A 249 -4.87 -8.25 18.57
CA PHE A 249 -5.71 -9.06 17.68
C PHE A 249 -7.15 -9.09 18.16
N TYR A 250 -7.39 -9.15 19.48
CA TYR A 250 -8.71 -9.02 20.06
C TYR A 250 -9.35 -7.67 19.71
N LYS A 251 -8.63 -6.57 19.92
CA LYS A 251 -9.09 -5.21 19.57
C LYS A 251 -9.35 -5.08 18.05
N LEU A 252 -8.51 -5.66 17.19
CA LEU A 252 -8.75 -5.68 15.74
C LEU A 252 -10.02 -6.44 15.33
N GLN A 253 -10.39 -7.47 16.10
CA GLN A 253 -11.57 -8.28 15.81
C GLN A 253 -12.88 -7.59 16.24
N TYR A 254 -12.88 -6.96 17.41
CA TYR A 254 -14.10 -6.51 18.09
C TYR A 254 -14.30 -5.00 18.15
N ASN A 255 -13.25 -4.19 18.01
CA ASN A 255 -13.44 -2.74 18.04
C ASN A 255 -14.00 -2.25 16.69
N ASP A 256 -14.75 -1.15 16.78
CA ASP A 256 -15.26 -0.43 15.60
C ASP A 256 -14.29 0.67 15.11
N THR A 257 -13.26 0.98 15.90
CA THR A 257 -12.29 2.04 15.59
C THR A 257 -10.86 1.52 15.50
N SER A 258 -10.00 2.28 14.79
CA SER A 258 -8.60 1.94 14.59
C SER A 258 -7.85 1.67 15.90
N VAL A 259 -7.02 0.64 15.92
CA VAL A 259 -6.36 0.16 17.15
C VAL A 259 -4.95 0.72 17.26
N ALA A 260 -4.54 1.14 18.47
CA ALA A 260 -3.18 1.60 18.72
C ALA A 260 -2.24 0.43 19.02
N THR A 261 -1.03 0.46 18.45
CA THR A 261 0.03 -0.56 18.62
C THR A 261 1.00 -0.28 19.78
N LYS A 262 0.67 0.63 20.71
CA LYS A 262 1.60 1.17 21.74
C LYS A 262 2.10 0.11 22.71
N GLU A 263 1.23 -0.81 23.10
CA GLU A 263 1.56 -1.92 24.00
C GLU A 263 2.58 -2.85 23.35
N LEU A 264 2.40 -3.13 22.06
CA LEU A 264 3.28 -4.02 21.30
C LEU A 264 4.67 -3.41 21.10
N THR A 265 4.77 -2.14 20.67
CA THR A 265 6.08 -1.50 20.49
C THR A 265 6.86 -1.45 21.80
N LYS A 266 6.19 -1.13 22.92
CA LYS A 266 6.81 -1.22 24.26
C LYS A 266 7.26 -2.63 24.63
N SER A 267 6.48 -3.66 24.30
CA SER A 267 6.84 -5.05 24.59
C SER A 267 8.09 -5.54 23.84
N PHE A 268 8.45 -4.89 22.73
CA PHE A 268 9.72 -5.14 22.04
C PHE A 268 10.93 -4.50 22.73
N GLY A 269 10.70 -3.64 23.73
CA GLY A 269 11.73 -2.83 24.37
C GLY A 269 12.04 -1.54 23.61
N TRP A 270 11.21 -1.18 22.61
CA TRP A 270 11.39 0.05 21.84
C TRP A 270 10.86 1.25 22.62
N ASP A 271 11.66 2.31 22.66
CA ASP A 271 11.22 3.58 23.20
C ASP A 271 10.52 4.44 22.13
N THR A 272 10.13 5.66 22.51
CA THR A 272 9.51 6.60 21.57
C THR A 272 10.43 7.02 20.43
N TYR A 273 11.76 6.96 20.60
CA TYR A 273 12.75 7.33 19.59
C TYR A 273 12.94 6.19 18.56
N ASP A 274 13.02 4.94 19.03
CA ASP A 274 13.08 3.75 18.18
C ASP A 274 11.86 3.64 17.24
N SER A 275 10.70 4.11 17.70
CA SER A 275 9.46 4.17 16.90
C SER A 275 9.53 5.11 15.69
N PHE A 276 10.55 5.97 15.60
CA PHE A 276 10.83 6.83 14.44
C PHE A 276 11.93 6.30 13.52
N VAL A 277 12.60 5.20 13.89
CA VAL A 277 13.58 4.52 13.04
C VAL A 277 12.83 3.60 12.06
N GLN A 278 13.13 3.74 10.77
CA GLN A 278 12.64 2.81 9.76
C GLN A 278 13.49 1.54 9.82
N HIS A 279 12.90 0.46 10.32
CA HIS A 279 13.50 -0.87 10.27
C HIS A 279 13.07 -1.59 8.99
N ASP A 280 13.90 -2.55 8.55
CA ASP A 280 13.48 -3.47 7.50
C ASP A 280 12.32 -4.33 8.05
N VAL A 281 11.23 -4.41 7.29
CA VAL A 281 10.04 -5.21 7.66
C VAL A 281 10.40 -6.69 7.84
N GLN A 282 11.41 -7.18 7.12
CA GLN A 282 11.90 -8.56 7.21
C GLN A 282 12.61 -8.81 8.53
N GLU A 283 13.49 -7.90 8.96
CA GLU A 283 14.19 -8.01 10.23
C GLU A 283 13.20 -8.02 11.40
N LEU A 284 12.18 -7.15 11.34
CA LEU A 284 11.10 -7.14 12.32
C LEU A 284 10.30 -8.45 12.30
N ASN A 285 9.90 -8.94 11.13
CA ASN A 285 9.12 -10.17 11.02
C ASN A 285 9.88 -11.35 11.63
N ARG A 286 11.17 -11.47 11.31
CA ARG A 286 12.03 -12.53 11.84
C ARG A 286 12.20 -12.41 13.34
N ALA A 287 12.52 -11.23 13.85
CA ALA A 287 12.65 -11.00 15.30
C ALA A 287 11.34 -11.26 16.06
N LEU A 288 10.18 -10.90 15.48
CA LEU A 288 8.87 -11.20 16.06
C LEU A 288 8.62 -12.72 16.08
N CYS A 289 8.86 -13.41 14.96
CA CYS A 289 8.66 -14.85 14.84
C CYS A 289 9.55 -15.63 15.82
N GLU A 290 10.83 -15.29 15.94
CA GLU A 290 11.77 -15.91 16.89
C GLU A 290 11.29 -15.74 18.34
N LYS A 291 10.93 -14.51 18.74
CA LYS A 291 10.44 -14.24 20.10
C LYS A 291 9.12 -14.95 20.39
N LEU A 292 8.23 -15.08 19.41
CA LEU A 292 6.98 -15.83 19.57
C LEU A 292 7.24 -17.32 19.69
N GLU A 293 8.12 -17.88 18.85
CA GLU A 293 8.47 -19.29 18.86
C GLU A 293 9.05 -19.71 20.23
N ASP A 294 9.96 -18.91 20.78
CA ASP A 294 10.51 -19.14 22.12
C ASP A 294 9.43 -19.17 23.22
N LYS A 295 8.37 -18.37 23.07
CA LYS A 295 7.22 -18.37 23.99
C LYS A 295 6.20 -19.47 23.72
N MET A 296 6.21 -20.06 22.52
CA MET A 296 5.37 -21.20 22.16
C MET A 296 5.99 -22.55 22.55
N LYS A 297 7.31 -22.61 22.80
CA LYS A 297 8.01 -23.83 23.25
C LYS A 297 7.42 -24.36 24.57
N GLY A 298 7.16 -25.66 24.63
CA GLY A 298 6.56 -26.32 25.79
C GLY A 298 5.06 -26.07 25.95
N THR A 299 4.39 -25.52 24.93
CA THR A 299 2.94 -25.22 24.94
C THR A 299 2.21 -26.05 23.89
N VAL A 300 0.86 -26.00 23.90
CA VAL A 300 0.03 -26.70 22.91
C VAL A 300 0.17 -26.15 21.48
N VAL A 301 0.76 -24.96 21.32
CA VAL A 301 0.98 -24.30 20.02
C VAL A 301 2.45 -24.33 19.58
N GLU A 302 3.27 -25.19 20.19
CA GLU A 302 4.67 -25.38 19.80
C GLU A 302 4.83 -25.75 18.30
N GLY A 303 5.86 -25.17 17.67
CA GLY A 303 6.17 -25.39 16.26
C GLY A 303 5.19 -24.76 15.27
N THR A 304 4.25 -23.91 15.71
CA THR A 304 3.31 -23.23 14.81
C THR A 304 4.03 -22.36 13.80
N ILE A 305 5.03 -21.59 14.23
CA ILE A 305 5.81 -20.68 13.38
C ILE A 305 6.55 -21.46 12.29
N GLN A 306 7.28 -22.51 12.68
CA GLN A 306 7.97 -23.43 11.77
C GLN A 306 7.00 -24.03 10.74
N LYS A 307 5.89 -24.62 11.20
CA LYS A 307 4.89 -25.25 10.31
C LYS A 307 4.26 -24.29 9.30
N LEU A 308 4.17 -23.00 9.61
CA LEU A 308 3.55 -22.01 8.73
C LEU A 308 4.52 -21.38 7.73
N PHE A 309 5.72 -21.07 8.19
CA PHE A 309 6.62 -20.13 7.51
C PHE A 309 7.98 -20.72 7.16
N GLU A 310 8.38 -21.84 7.77
CA GLU A 310 9.67 -22.47 7.48
C GLU A 310 9.58 -23.31 6.20
N GLY A 311 10.46 -23.00 5.24
CA GLY A 311 10.80 -23.89 4.14
C GLY A 311 12.28 -24.22 4.16
N HIS A 312 12.70 -25.10 3.24
CA HIS A 312 14.08 -25.52 3.17
C HIS A 312 14.64 -25.47 1.76
N ASN A 313 15.89 -25.02 1.66
CA ASN A 313 16.67 -25.09 0.44
C ASN A 313 17.92 -25.96 0.63
N MET A 314 18.49 -26.38 -0.50
CA MET A 314 19.73 -27.12 -0.59
C MET A 314 20.71 -26.27 -1.40
N ASN A 315 21.72 -25.78 -0.71
CA ASN A 315 22.89 -25.18 -1.33
C ASN A 315 23.85 -26.29 -1.72
N TYR A 316 24.30 -26.31 -2.97
CA TYR A 316 25.26 -27.31 -3.44
C TYR A 316 26.44 -26.66 -4.12
N ILE A 317 27.59 -27.30 -3.99
CA ILE A 317 28.84 -26.97 -4.68
C ILE A 317 29.36 -28.27 -5.28
N ASP A 318 29.52 -28.29 -6.60
CA ASP A 318 29.96 -29.45 -7.36
C ASP A 318 31.27 -29.11 -8.09
N CYS A 319 32.38 -29.74 -7.70
CA CYS A 319 33.67 -29.48 -8.30
C CYS A 319 33.75 -30.04 -9.73
N ILE A 320 34.32 -29.28 -10.66
CA ILE A 320 34.33 -29.67 -12.08
C ILE A 320 35.41 -30.71 -12.38
N ASN A 321 36.60 -30.53 -11.77
CA ASN A 321 37.81 -31.30 -12.11
C ASN A 321 38.11 -32.44 -11.12
N VAL A 322 37.36 -32.52 -10.03
CA VAL A 322 37.52 -33.54 -8.97
C VAL A 322 36.14 -34.03 -8.55
N ASP A 323 36.05 -35.31 -8.19
CA ASP A 323 34.81 -35.93 -7.69
C ASP A 323 34.58 -35.53 -6.22
N PHE A 324 34.20 -34.27 -6.03
CA PHE A 324 33.89 -33.69 -4.73
C PHE A 324 32.64 -32.84 -4.84
N LYS A 325 31.62 -33.21 -4.07
CA LYS A 325 30.35 -32.47 -3.96
C LYS A 325 30.06 -32.14 -2.50
N SER A 326 29.80 -30.87 -2.23
CA SER A 326 29.32 -30.39 -0.94
C SER A 326 27.86 -30.00 -1.06
N THR A 327 27.04 -30.41 -0.11
CA THR A 327 25.62 -30.07 -0.04
C THR A 327 25.27 -29.65 1.38
N ARG A 328 24.56 -28.54 1.53
CA ARG A 328 24.12 -28.01 2.81
C ARG A 328 22.64 -27.67 2.75
N LYS A 329 21.87 -28.27 3.64
CA LYS A 329 20.47 -27.90 3.87
C LYS A 329 20.40 -26.66 4.76
N GLU A 330 19.62 -25.67 4.36
CA GLU A 330 19.34 -24.47 5.14
C GLU A 330 17.83 -24.21 5.20
N SER A 331 17.37 -23.74 6.36
CA SER A 331 16.00 -23.29 6.56
C SER A 331 15.85 -21.82 6.18
N PHE A 332 14.69 -21.44 5.65
CA PHE A 332 14.33 -20.04 5.38
C PHE A 332 12.91 -19.75 5.86
N TYR A 333 12.67 -18.50 6.25
CA TYR A 333 11.34 -17.98 6.63
C TYR A 333 10.80 -16.96 5.62
N ASP A 334 11.69 -16.43 4.79
CA ASP A 334 11.42 -15.51 3.71
C ASP A 334 12.41 -15.73 2.56
N LEU A 335 12.02 -15.35 1.35
CA LEU A 335 12.89 -15.36 0.18
C LEU A 335 13.11 -13.93 -0.32
N GLN A 336 14.38 -13.55 -0.43
CA GLN A 336 14.76 -12.25 -0.94
C GLN A 336 15.05 -12.32 -2.43
N LEU A 337 14.14 -11.76 -3.22
CA LEU A 337 14.16 -11.82 -4.67
C LEU A 337 14.77 -10.56 -5.27
N ASP A 338 15.73 -10.76 -6.18
CA ASP A 338 16.33 -9.68 -6.94
C ASP A 338 15.31 -9.08 -7.91
N VAL A 339 15.16 -7.76 -7.88
CA VAL A 339 14.28 -7.04 -8.81
C VAL A 339 15.05 -6.49 -10.01
N LYS A 340 16.29 -6.02 -9.78
CA LYS A 340 17.11 -5.44 -10.85
C LYS A 340 17.43 -6.49 -11.90
N GLY A 341 17.09 -6.17 -13.15
CA GLY A 341 17.24 -7.08 -14.30
C GLY A 341 16.18 -8.18 -14.38
N CYS A 342 15.21 -8.22 -13.46
CA CYS A 342 14.12 -9.20 -13.46
C CYS A 342 12.80 -8.50 -13.78
N LYS A 343 12.07 -8.99 -14.80
CA LYS A 343 10.78 -8.40 -15.22
C LYS A 343 9.61 -8.82 -14.33
N ASP A 344 9.71 -9.99 -13.71
CA ASP A 344 8.65 -10.62 -12.93
C ASP A 344 9.22 -11.56 -11.87
N VAL A 345 8.33 -12.10 -11.02
CA VAL A 345 8.68 -13.04 -9.96
C VAL A 345 9.37 -14.31 -10.47
N TYR A 346 8.99 -14.80 -11.65
CA TYR A 346 9.58 -16.01 -12.22
C TYR A 346 11.02 -15.78 -12.66
N ALA A 347 11.31 -14.62 -13.28
CA ALA A 347 12.67 -14.23 -13.62
C ALA A 347 13.55 -14.12 -12.37
N SER A 348 13.00 -13.64 -11.24
CA SER A 348 13.74 -13.63 -9.97
C SER A 348 14.01 -15.03 -9.43
N PHE A 349 13.05 -15.95 -9.50
CA PHE A 349 13.27 -17.36 -9.10
C PHE A 349 14.27 -18.06 -10.02
N ASP A 350 14.20 -17.82 -11.32
CA ASP A 350 15.17 -18.34 -12.30
C ASP A 350 16.58 -17.88 -11.97
N LYS A 351 16.75 -16.59 -11.63
CA LYS A 351 18.02 -16.03 -11.16
C LYS A 351 18.43 -16.59 -9.80
N TYR A 352 17.48 -16.85 -8.90
CA TYR A 352 17.75 -17.39 -7.56
C TYR A 352 18.36 -18.80 -7.61
N VAL A 353 17.91 -19.64 -8.55
CA VAL A 353 18.44 -21.00 -8.76
C VAL A 353 19.52 -21.07 -9.84
N GLU A 354 19.96 -19.92 -10.36
CA GLU A 354 21.00 -19.87 -11.39
C GLU A 354 22.31 -20.43 -10.86
N VAL A 355 22.97 -21.25 -11.66
CA VAL A 355 24.24 -21.88 -11.28
C VAL A 355 25.38 -20.89 -11.52
N GLU A 356 26.08 -20.54 -10.45
CA GLU A 356 27.27 -19.71 -10.47
C GLU A 356 28.52 -20.58 -10.67
N CYS A 357 29.36 -20.23 -11.65
CA CYS A 357 30.67 -20.85 -11.82
C CYS A 357 31.72 -20.13 -10.96
N LEU A 358 32.28 -20.86 -10.00
CA LEU A 358 33.36 -20.42 -9.13
C LEU A 358 34.69 -20.68 -9.83
N GLU A 359 35.24 -19.67 -10.50
CA GLU A 359 36.48 -19.73 -11.28
C GLU A 359 37.44 -18.59 -10.90
N GLY A 360 38.69 -18.68 -11.37
CA GLY A 360 39.69 -17.62 -11.19
C GLY A 360 40.04 -17.35 -9.72
N GLU A 361 39.85 -16.10 -9.28
CA GLU A 361 40.08 -15.69 -7.88
C GLU A 361 38.98 -16.19 -6.92
N ASN A 362 37.82 -16.60 -7.45
CA ASN A 362 36.66 -17.06 -6.68
C ASN A 362 36.57 -18.60 -6.57
N LYS A 363 37.66 -19.33 -6.84
CA LYS A 363 37.71 -20.80 -6.75
C LYS A 363 37.29 -21.30 -5.37
N TYR A 364 36.60 -22.44 -5.34
CA TYR A 364 36.16 -23.08 -4.12
C TYR A 364 37.30 -23.84 -3.44
N HIS A 365 37.43 -23.72 -2.11
CA HIS A 365 38.42 -24.49 -1.35
C HIS A 365 37.85 -25.85 -0.94
N ALA A 366 38.07 -26.86 -1.78
CA ALA A 366 37.56 -28.21 -1.62
C ALA A 366 38.43 -29.05 -0.67
N GLU A 367 38.45 -28.72 0.63
CA GLU A 367 39.14 -29.47 1.70
C GLU A 367 40.49 -30.08 1.25
N GLN A 368 40.53 -31.40 1.03
CA GLN A 368 41.73 -32.17 0.66
C GLN A 368 42.24 -31.92 -0.77
N HIS A 369 41.42 -31.31 -1.63
CA HIS A 369 41.68 -31.04 -3.05
C HIS A 369 42.11 -29.59 -3.33
N GLY A 370 42.20 -28.73 -2.30
CA GLY A 370 42.62 -27.34 -2.44
C GLY A 370 41.65 -26.48 -3.26
N LEU A 371 42.16 -25.44 -3.93
CA LEU A 371 41.33 -24.53 -4.73
C LEU A 371 40.91 -25.18 -6.07
N GLN A 372 39.61 -25.29 -6.30
CA GLN A 372 39.00 -25.95 -7.45
C GLN A 372 37.97 -25.06 -8.13
N ASP A 373 37.85 -25.24 -9.45
CA ASP A 373 36.72 -24.69 -10.20
C ASP A 373 35.47 -25.51 -9.86
N ALA A 374 34.37 -24.83 -9.52
CA ALA A 374 33.17 -25.49 -9.04
C ALA A 374 31.89 -24.79 -9.51
N LYS A 375 30.80 -25.54 -9.56
CA LYS A 375 29.45 -25.01 -9.82
C LYS A 375 28.71 -24.90 -8.50
N LYS A 376 28.32 -23.69 -8.15
CA LYS A 376 27.52 -23.38 -6.96
C LYS A 376 26.09 -23.10 -7.38
N GLY A 377 25.13 -23.68 -6.68
CA GLY A 377 23.71 -23.43 -6.96
C GLY A 377 22.84 -23.65 -5.73
N VAL A 378 21.58 -23.28 -5.89
CA VAL A 378 20.53 -23.43 -4.86
C VAL A 378 19.33 -24.12 -5.49
N SER A 379 18.74 -25.06 -4.75
CA SER A 379 17.47 -25.71 -5.12
C SER A 379 16.57 -25.81 -3.91
N PHE A 380 15.26 -25.83 -4.08
CA PHE A 380 14.30 -25.90 -2.97
C PHE A 380 13.95 -27.34 -2.64
N ILE A 381 13.98 -27.71 -1.36
CA ILE A 381 13.56 -29.03 -0.90
C ILE A 381 12.04 -29.02 -0.69
N ASP A 382 11.54 -27.97 -0.05
CA ASP A 382 10.14 -27.75 0.25
C ASP A 382 9.86 -26.25 0.43
N PHE A 383 8.62 -25.85 0.20
CA PHE A 383 8.15 -24.48 0.44
C PHE A 383 7.13 -24.46 1.59
N PRO A 384 7.08 -23.39 2.39
CA PRO A 384 6.15 -23.27 3.50
C PRO A 384 4.71 -23.05 3.02
N PRO A 385 3.68 -23.38 3.83
CA PRO A 385 2.29 -23.05 3.51
C PRO A 385 2.03 -21.55 3.30
N VAL A 386 2.76 -20.68 4.00
CA VAL A 386 2.72 -19.23 3.80
C VAL A 386 4.10 -18.74 3.41
N LEU A 387 4.23 -18.28 2.17
CA LEU A 387 5.50 -17.85 1.59
C LEU A 387 5.65 -16.32 1.64
N PHE A 388 6.67 -15.84 2.35
CA PHE A 388 7.07 -14.43 2.33
C PHE A 388 8.11 -14.18 1.24
N LEU A 389 7.77 -13.30 0.29
CA LEU A 389 8.67 -12.85 -0.78
C LEU A 389 9.05 -11.38 -0.53
N GLN A 390 10.33 -11.14 -0.23
CA GLN A 390 10.87 -9.80 -0.10
C GLN A 390 11.50 -9.37 -1.42
N LEU A 391 10.95 -8.33 -2.03
CA LEU A 391 11.51 -7.75 -3.26
C LEU A 391 12.66 -6.80 -2.89
N LYS A 392 13.90 -7.14 -3.27
CA LYS A 392 15.09 -6.31 -3.09
C LYS A 392 15.05 -5.08 -4.00
N ARG A 393 14.27 -4.09 -3.59
CA ARG A 393 14.10 -2.80 -4.28
C ARG A 393 15.02 -1.70 -3.75
N PHE A 394 15.95 -2.02 -2.86
CA PHE A 394 16.93 -1.09 -2.35
C PHE A 394 18.31 -1.69 -2.55
N GLU A 395 19.18 -0.96 -3.26
CA GLU A 395 20.56 -1.35 -3.48
C GLU A 395 21.48 -0.16 -3.18
N TYR A 396 22.71 -0.45 -2.80
CA TYR A 396 23.72 0.58 -2.59
C TYR A 396 24.34 0.96 -3.94
N ASP A 397 24.21 2.23 -4.31
CA ASP A 397 24.84 2.78 -5.51
C ASP A 397 26.24 3.30 -5.15
N PHE A 398 27.27 2.51 -5.50
CA PHE A 398 28.67 2.84 -5.25
C PHE A 398 29.11 4.16 -5.89
N MET A 399 28.49 4.56 -7.01
CA MET A 399 28.85 5.81 -7.70
C MET A 399 28.29 7.03 -6.96
N ARG A 400 27.17 6.85 -6.25
CA ARG A 400 26.47 7.92 -5.53
C ARG A 400 26.66 7.87 -4.01
N ASP A 401 27.35 6.84 -3.51
CA ASP A 401 27.55 6.58 -2.08
C ASP A 401 26.23 6.66 -1.29
N THR A 402 25.17 6.05 -1.83
CA THR A 402 23.84 6.16 -1.25
C THR A 402 22.95 4.97 -1.56
N MET A 403 22.00 4.69 -0.67
CA MET A 403 20.96 3.68 -0.89
C MET A 403 19.95 4.23 -1.91
N VAL A 404 19.69 3.42 -2.92
CA VAL A 404 18.96 3.81 -4.12
C VAL A 404 17.78 2.86 -4.29
N LYS A 405 16.59 3.43 -4.51
CA LYS A 405 15.36 2.63 -4.72
C LYS A 405 15.24 2.24 -6.20
N ILE A 406 15.10 0.95 -6.45
CA ILE A 406 14.80 0.38 -7.77
C ILE A 406 13.29 0.49 -8.01
N ASN A 407 12.91 1.43 -8.88
CA ASN A 407 11.52 1.68 -9.24
C ASN A 407 11.10 1.00 -10.55
N ASP A 408 11.95 0.11 -11.08
CA ASP A 408 11.68 -0.64 -12.30
C ASP A 408 10.39 -1.46 -12.17
N ARG A 409 9.65 -1.54 -13.28
CA ARG A 409 8.42 -2.32 -13.39
C ARG A 409 8.73 -3.79 -13.10
N TYR A 410 7.94 -4.38 -12.22
CA TYR A 410 8.06 -5.78 -11.81
C TYR A 410 6.67 -6.35 -11.60
N GLU A 411 6.42 -7.53 -12.16
CA GLU A 411 5.11 -8.18 -12.11
C GLU A 411 5.14 -9.39 -11.17
N PHE A 412 4.07 -9.56 -10.39
CA PHE A 412 3.81 -10.78 -9.63
C PHE A 412 2.35 -11.20 -9.88
N PRO A 413 2.08 -12.47 -10.19
CA PRO A 413 0.76 -12.94 -10.53
C PRO A 413 -0.11 -13.16 -9.28
N LEU A 414 -1.44 -13.15 -9.47
CA LEU A 414 -2.39 -13.54 -8.42
C LEU A 414 -2.24 -15.01 -8.01
N LYS A 415 -1.85 -15.87 -8.95
CA LYS A 415 -1.53 -17.28 -8.71
C LYS A 415 -0.09 -17.54 -9.12
N LEU A 416 0.72 -18.01 -8.18
CA LEU A 416 2.14 -18.30 -8.37
C LEU A 416 2.35 -19.82 -8.33
N ASP A 417 2.64 -20.41 -9.48
CA ASP A 417 2.98 -21.83 -9.60
C ASP A 417 4.51 -22.03 -9.55
N LEU A 418 5.03 -22.55 -8.44
CA LEU A 418 6.46 -22.84 -8.26
C LEU A 418 6.85 -24.25 -8.75
N ASP A 419 5.87 -25.09 -9.13
CA ASP A 419 6.11 -26.40 -9.75
C ASP A 419 6.11 -26.37 -11.27
N ARG A 420 6.02 -25.17 -11.84
CA ARG A 420 6.11 -24.96 -13.29
C ARG A 420 7.39 -25.60 -13.87
N ASP A 421 7.32 -25.91 -15.16
CA ASP A 421 8.45 -26.47 -15.91
C ASP A 421 9.04 -27.75 -15.25
N ASP A 422 8.14 -28.63 -14.79
CA ASP A 422 8.43 -29.92 -14.14
C ASP A 422 9.19 -29.81 -12.80
N GLY A 423 8.81 -28.84 -11.97
CA GLY A 423 9.44 -28.59 -10.68
C GLY A 423 10.86 -28.05 -10.83
N LYS A 424 11.08 -27.14 -11.80
CA LYS A 424 12.39 -26.56 -12.14
C LYS A 424 13.18 -26.06 -10.92
N TYR A 425 12.49 -25.50 -9.92
CA TYR A 425 13.11 -24.92 -8.74
C TYR A 425 13.36 -25.94 -7.62
N LEU A 426 12.72 -27.11 -7.70
CA LEU A 426 12.79 -28.15 -6.68
C LEU A 426 14.04 -29.01 -6.84
N SER A 427 14.56 -29.50 -5.72
CA SER A 427 15.60 -30.51 -5.70
C SER A 427 15.07 -31.85 -6.24
N PRO A 428 15.95 -32.75 -6.73
CA PRO A 428 15.53 -34.05 -7.25
C PRO A 428 14.80 -34.92 -6.21
N ASP A 429 15.15 -34.76 -4.93
CA ASP A 429 14.61 -35.52 -3.80
C ASP A 429 13.41 -34.84 -3.13
N ALA A 430 12.95 -33.70 -3.65
CA ALA A 430 11.81 -32.97 -3.10
C ALA A 430 10.52 -33.79 -3.19
N ASP A 431 9.68 -33.69 -2.17
CA ASP A 431 8.34 -34.27 -2.21
C ASP A 431 7.48 -33.53 -3.23
N ARG A 432 7.00 -34.25 -4.24
CA ARG A 432 6.12 -33.74 -5.32
C ARG A 432 4.66 -34.17 -5.15
N SER A 433 4.31 -34.73 -3.99
CA SER A 433 2.94 -35.19 -3.70
C SER A 433 1.95 -34.02 -3.55
N VAL A 434 2.43 -32.87 -3.09
CA VAL A 434 1.67 -31.62 -2.94
C VAL A 434 2.22 -30.59 -3.91
N ARG A 435 1.32 -29.95 -4.66
CA ARG A 435 1.72 -28.92 -5.63
C ARG A 435 2.01 -27.59 -4.94
N ASN A 436 3.13 -26.95 -5.26
CA ASN A 436 3.54 -25.64 -4.78
C ASN A 436 2.83 -24.50 -5.55
N LEU A 437 1.50 -24.48 -5.47
CA LEU A 437 0.64 -23.47 -6.09
C LEU A 437 0.14 -22.47 -5.03
N TYR A 438 0.65 -21.24 -5.11
CA TYR A 438 0.35 -20.17 -4.17
C TYR A 438 -0.68 -19.17 -4.72
N MET A 439 -1.43 -18.57 -3.81
CA MET A 439 -2.31 -17.44 -4.09
C MET A 439 -1.79 -16.20 -3.39
N LEU A 440 -1.72 -15.09 -4.11
CA LEU A 440 -1.33 -13.81 -3.54
C LEU A 440 -2.31 -13.39 -2.45
N HIS A 441 -1.83 -13.30 -1.22
CA HIS A 441 -2.65 -12.97 -0.05
C HIS A 441 -2.54 -11.49 0.35
N SER A 442 -1.33 -10.94 0.35
CA SER A 442 -1.07 -9.53 0.67
C SER A 442 0.12 -8.99 -0.13
N TRP A 443 0.16 -7.66 -0.31
CA TRP A 443 1.34 -6.94 -0.78
C TRP A 443 1.63 -5.76 0.14
N TYR A 444 2.91 -5.45 0.32
CA TYR A 444 3.34 -4.23 1.00
C TYR A 444 3.90 -3.24 -0.03
N MET A 445 3.39 -2.02 -0.02
CA MET A 445 3.84 -0.96 -0.92
C MET A 445 4.55 0.14 -0.13
N ALA A 446 5.85 0.28 -0.36
CA ALA A 446 6.62 1.42 0.12
C ALA A 446 6.56 2.55 -0.92
N LEU A 447 5.99 3.69 -0.55
CA LEU A 447 6.00 4.90 -1.40
C LEU A 447 7.39 5.55 -1.41
N PRO A 448 7.80 6.25 -2.49
CA PRO A 448 9.05 6.98 -2.52
C PRO A 448 9.08 8.05 -1.42
N LEU A 449 10.19 8.15 -0.68
CA LEU A 449 10.53 9.39 0.01
C LEU A 449 10.97 10.39 -1.08
N GLU A 450 10.17 11.41 -1.36
CA GLU A 450 10.57 12.45 -2.31
C GLU A 450 11.87 13.13 -1.85
N PRO A 451 12.91 13.25 -2.71
CA PRO A 451 14.19 13.86 -2.34
C PRO A 451 14.14 15.38 -2.08
N ARG A 452 12.95 16.00 -2.07
CA ARG A 452 12.75 17.45 -1.86
C ARG A 452 11.70 17.80 -0.81
N SER A 453 11.51 16.92 0.16
CA SER A 453 10.72 17.23 1.35
C SER A 453 11.57 17.08 2.61
N ARG A 454 12.68 17.85 2.69
CA ARG A 454 13.02 18.51 3.96
C ARG A 454 11.96 19.59 4.22
N VAL A 455 10.72 19.18 4.42
CA VAL A 455 9.80 19.98 5.24
C VAL A 455 10.07 19.50 6.64
N GLN A 456 10.88 20.28 7.33
CA GLN A 456 10.84 20.45 8.77
C GLN A 456 9.49 19.95 9.34
N ILE A 457 9.54 18.90 10.16
CA ILE A 457 8.58 18.79 11.26
C ILE A 457 8.96 19.94 12.21
N LEU A 458 8.55 21.17 11.87
CA LEU A 458 8.51 22.24 12.83
C LEU A 458 7.21 22.06 13.62
N PRO A 459 7.29 22.04 14.95
CA PRO A 459 6.12 22.13 15.80
C PRO A 459 5.53 23.53 15.67
N LEU A 460 4.24 23.67 16.02
CA LEU A 460 3.56 24.83 16.60
C LEU A 460 2.15 25.02 15.99
N PRO A 461 1.19 25.64 16.71
CA PRO A 461 0.78 25.37 18.08
C PRO A 461 -0.76 25.41 18.23
N TYR A 462 -1.19 25.21 19.47
CA TYR A 462 -2.56 25.29 20.00
C TYR A 462 -3.39 26.54 19.61
N PHE A 463 -4.68 26.30 19.28
CA PHE A 463 -5.96 26.99 19.60
C PHE A 463 -6.22 28.45 19.17
N PRO A 464 -7.50 28.92 19.11
CA PRO A 464 -8.79 28.23 19.29
C PRO A 464 -9.62 28.06 18.00
#